data_AF-A0A5Y3Q1L5-F1
#
_entry.id   AF-A0A5Y3Q1L5-F1
#
_cell.length_a   1.000
_cell.length_b   1.000
_cell.length_c   1.000
_cell.angle_alpha   90.00
_cell.angle_beta   90.00
_cell.angle_gamma   90.00
#
_symmetry.space_group_name_H-M   'P 1'
#
loop_
_entity.id
_entity.type
_entity.pdbx_description
1 polymer ?
#
loop_
_entity_poly.entity_id
_entity_poly.type
_entity_poly.pdbx_seq_one_letter_code
_entity_poly.pdbx_strand_id
1 'polypeptide(L)'
;MTERQIRLICQQCIERCRAGQTWPPDLAEFISLVSESGANAFGLTADAVMAEYRHWRNESWRYSGSDKYPWPQPVLYHICTEMRRTGVEHQMTEGELKRLAERLLAKWTKHVGNGFSIPPVRRQLAAPRHPAGPTPAQLMMEEFRRRKAAGRL
;
A
#
# COMPACT_ATOMS: atom_id res chain seq x y z
N MET A 1 -14.89 0.92 17.07
CA MET A 1 -15.80 1.56 16.10
C MET A 1 -15.95 3.02 16.46
N THR A 2 -15.97 3.90 15.46
CA THR A 2 -16.22 5.33 15.65
C THR A 2 -17.72 5.63 15.63
N GLU A 3 -18.14 6.75 16.24
CA GLU A 3 -19.54 7.20 16.23
C GLU A 3 -20.09 7.35 14.81
N ARG A 4 -19.26 7.82 13.87
CA ARG A 4 -19.61 7.95 12.45
C ARG A 4 -19.96 6.60 11.82
N GLN A 5 -19.20 5.56 12.12
CA GLN A 5 -19.47 4.20 11.61
C GLN A 5 -20.76 3.63 12.22
N ILE A 6 -21.00 3.86 13.52
CA ILE A 6 -22.25 3.43 14.17
C ILE A 6 -23.45 4.12 13.52
N ARG A 7 -23.38 5.44 13.30
CA ARG A 7 -24.44 6.20 12.61
C ARG A 7 -24.68 5.68 11.18
N LEU A 8 -23.62 5.36 10.45
CA LEU A 8 -23.72 4.82 9.09
C LEU A 8 -24.45 3.47 9.08
N ILE A 9 -24.10 2.54 9.97
CA ILE A 9 -24.78 1.24 10.08
C ILE A 9 -26.24 1.43 10.46
N CYS A 10 -26.53 2.28 11.45
CA CYS A 10 -27.92 2.58 11.83
C CYS A 10 -28.72 3.14 10.66
N GLN A 11 -28.13 4.05 9.87
CA GLN A 11 -28.78 4.60 8.69
C GLN A 11 -29.03 3.52 7.62
N GLN A 12 -28.07 2.63 7.37
CA GLN A 12 -28.25 1.51 6.44
C GLN A 12 -29.36 0.55 6.90
N CYS A 13 -29.46 0.26 8.19
CA CYS A 13 -30.57 -0.52 8.75
C CYS A 13 -31.92 0.17 8.50
N ILE A 14 -32.00 1.49 8.69
CA ILE A 14 -33.23 2.27 8.46
C ILE A 14 -33.62 2.29 6.97
N GLU A 15 -32.65 2.50 6.06
CA GLU A 15 -32.91 2.50 4.61
C GLU A 15 -33.38 1.12 4.13
N ARG A 16 -32.85 0.04 4.71
CA ARG A 16 -33.32 -1.32 4.44
C ARG A 16 -34.78 -1.53 4.85
N CYS A 17 -35.17 -1.01 6.02
CA CYS A 17 -36.57 -1.02 6.44
C CYS A 17 -37.46 -0.21 5.48
N ARG A 18 -36.98 0.94 5.00
CA ARG A 18 -37.69 1.76 3.99
C ARG A 18 -37.85 1.06 2.65
N ALA A 19 -36.89 0.21 2.26
CA ALA A 19 -36.92 -0.57 1.02
C ALA A 19 -37.89 -1.77 1.06
N GLY A 20 -38.75 -1.87 2.08
CA GLY A 20 -39.80 -2.90 2.18
C GLY A 20 -39.39 -4.15 2.96
N GLN A 21 -38.25 -4.12 3.65
CA GLN A 21 -37.86 -5.21 4.53
C GLN A 21 -38.32 -4.93 5.96
N THR A 22 -39.44 -5.53 6.34
CA THR A 22 -40.15 -5.23 7.60
C THR A 22 -39.39 -5.66 8.86
N TRP A 23 -38.41 -6.54 8.74
CA TRP A 23 -37.70 -7.13 9.87
C TRP A 23 -36.30 -6.53 10.04
N PRO A 24 -35.81 -6.39 11.30
CA PRO A 24 -34.43 -6.03 11.55
C PRO A 24 -33.50 -7.04 10.87
N PRO A 25 -32.32 -6.61 10.40
CA PRO A 25 -31.39 -7.49 9.73
C PRO A 25 -31.02 -8.66 10.63
N ASP A 26 -30.94 -9.86 10.05
CA ASP A 26 -30.40 -11.00 10.77
C ASP A 26 -28.90 -10.78 11.09
N LEU A 27 -28.30 -11.70 11.84
CA LEU A 27 -26.89 -11.55 12.24
C LEU A 27 -25.93 -11.53 11.03
N ALA A 28 -26.16 -12.35 10.02
CA ALA A 28 -25.29 -12.43 8.83
C ALA A 28 -25.41 -11.16 7.98
N GLU A 29 -26.62 -10.65 7.86
CA GLU A 29 -26.96 -9.40 7.21
C GLU A 29 -26.34 -8.21 7.93
N PHE A 30 -26.44 -8.17 9.27
CA PHE A 30 -25.82 -7.14 10.07
C PHE A 30 -24.28 -7.16 9.94
N ILE A 31 -23.66 -8.34 9.96
CA ILE A 31 -22.20 -8.48 9.76
C ILE A 31 -21.79 -7.99 8.37
N SER A 32 -22.62 -8.23 7.35
CA SER A 32 -22.40 -7.72 5.99
C SER A 32 -22.43 -6.18 5.96
N LEU A 33 -23.45 -5.56 6.56
CA LEU A 33 -23.55 -4.10 6.69
C LEU A 33 -22.36 -3.48 7.45
N VAL A 34 -21.95 -4.11 8.55
CA VAL A 34 -20.77 -3.71 9.32
C VAL A 34 -19.51 -3.77 8.46
N SER A 35 -19.35 -4.82 7.65
CA SER A 35 -18.20 -5.00 6.77
C SER A 35 -18.17 -3.94 5.65
N GLU A 36 -19.33 -3.61 5.08
CA GLU A 36 -19.48 -2.56 4.07
C GLU A 36 -19.25 -1.14 4.63
N SER A 37 -19.56 -0.93 5.91
CA SER A 37 -19.35 0.37 6.58
C SER A 37 -17.87 0.70 6.88
N GLY A 38 -16.95 -0.24 6.60
CA GLY A 38 -15.54 -0.08 6.92
C GLY A 38 -15.28 -0.05 8.43
N ALA A 39 -16.04 -0.82 9.21
CA ALA A 39 -15.98 -0.90 10.67
C ALA A 39 -14.70 -1.58 11.18
N ASN A 40 -13.54 -1.01 10.85
CA ASN A 40 -12.24 -1.36 11.39
C ASN A 40 -11.51 -0.10 11.89
N ALA A 41 -10.34 -0.30 12.49
CA ALA A 41 -9.52 0.77 13.05
C ALA A 41 -9.11 1.84 12.02
N PHE A 42 -9.18 1.51 10.72
CA PHE A 42 -8.74 2.39 9.62
C PHE A 42 -9.90 3.09 8.91
N GLY A 43 -11.15 2.65 9.13
CA GLY A 43 -12.31 3.17 8.40
C GLY A 43 -12.29 2.81 6.92
N LEU A 44 -11.61 1.72 6.53
CA LEU A 44 -11.41 1.34 5.13
C LEU A 44 -12.25 0.11 4.76
N THR A 45 -12.74 0.06 3.53
CA THR A 45 -13.31 -1.15 2.92
C THR A 45 -12.31 -1.76 1.95
N ALA A 46 -12.51 -3.02 1.56
CA ALA A 46 -11.69 -3.64 0.51
C ALA A 46 -11.80 -2.90 -0.82
N ASP A 47 -12.97 -2.36 -1.15
CA ASP A 47 -13.19 -1.54 -2.34
C ASP A 47 -12.43 -0.22 -2.29
N ALA A 48 -12.35 0.42 -1.11
CA ALA A 48 -11.53 1.62 -0.92
C ALA A 48 -10.03 1.31 -1.11
N VAL A 49 -9.55 0.16 -0.59
CA VAL A 49 -8.18 -0.30 -0.82
C VAL A 49 -7.92 -0.57 -2.30
N MET A 50 -8.85 -1.23 -3.00
CA MET A 50 -8.73 -1.48 -4.44
C MET A 50 -8.74 -0.19 -5.26
N ALA A 51 -9.55 0.79 -4.88
CA ALA A 51 -9.58 2.11 -5.51
C ALA A 51 -8.25 2.84 -5.33
N GLU A 52 -7.71 2.85 -4.12
CA GLU A 52 -6.39 3.44 -3.83
C GLU A 52 -5.28 2.70 -4.60
N TYR A 53 -5.32 1.37 -4.64
CA TYR A 53 -4.36 0.58 -5.39
C TYR A 53 -4.35 0.93 -6.87
N ARG A 54 -5.54 1.10 -7.49
CA ARG A 54 -5.67 1.54 -8.89
C ARG A 54 -5.14 2.96 -9.08
N HIS A 55 -5.49 3.87 -8.19
CA HIS A 55 -5.02 5.26 -8.24
C HIS A 55 -3.49 5.34 -8.15
N TRP A 56 -2.90 4.67 -7.15
CA TRP A 56 -1.46 4.55 -7.01
C TRP A 56 -0.81 3.90 -8.24
N ARG A 57 -1.35 2.81 -8.79
CA ARG A 57 -0.81 2.19 -10.01
C ARG A 57 -0.76 3.18 -11.19
N ASN A 58 -1.78 4.00 -11.34
CA ASN A 58 -1.90 4.96 -12.44
C ASN A 58 -1.04 6.22 -12.26
N GLU A 59 -0.71 6.59 -11.02
CA GLU A 59 0.05 7.82 -10.72
C GLU A 59 1.46 7.57 -10.17
N SER A 60 1.80 6.33 -9.82
CA SER A 60 3.07 5.97 -9.19
C SER A 60 4.29 6.37 -10.02
N TRP A 61 4.16 6.42 -11.36
CA TRP A 61 5.22 6.86 -12.26
C TRP A 61 5.64 8.31 -12.06
N ARG A 62 4.79 9.16 -11.46
CA ARG A 62 5.11 10.56 -11.11
C ARG A 62 6.09 10.66 -9.94
N TYR A 63 6.26 9.58 -9.20
CA TYR A 63 7.08 9.53 -7.99
C TYR A 63 8.27 8.60 -8.21
N SER A 64 9.42 8.92 -7.63
CA SER A 64 10.63 8.09 -7.76
C SER A 64 10.52 6.72 -7.09
N GLY A 65 9.49 6.50 -6.27
CA GLY A 65 9.27 5.28 -5.51
C GLY A 65 7.94 5.30 -4.77
N SER A 66 7.48 4.12 -4.36
CA SER A 66 6.24 3.96 -3.60
C SER A 66 6.31 4.61 -2.21
N ASP A 67 7.52 4.80 -1.66
CA ASP A 67 7.77 5.50 -0.41
C ASP A 67 7.59 7.03 -0.51
N LYS A 68 7.60 7.58 -1.73
CA LYS A 68 7.40 9.01 -2.01
C LYS A 68 5.97 9.36 -2.39
N TYR A 69 5.15 8.35 -2.69
CA TYR A 69 3.74 8.54 -2.99
C TYR A 69 2.99 9.05 -1.74
N PRO A 70 2.09 10.05 -1.88
CA PRO A 70 1.37 10.64 -0.75
C PRO A 70 0.21 9.76 -0.29
N TRP A 71 0.53 8.64 0.38
CA TRP A 71 -0.48 7.71 0.90
C TRP A 71 -1.44 8.41 1.89
N PRO A 72 -2.77 8.25 1.73
CA PRO A 72 -3.74 8.81 2.68
C PRO A 72 -3.58 8.27 4.10
N GLN A 73 -3.19 7.00 4.22
CA GLN A 73 -2.90 6.34 5.48
C GLN A 73 -1.66 5.44 5.34
N PRO A 74 -0.78 5.35 6.36
CA PRO A 74 0.40 4.49 6.30
C PRO A 74 0.08 3.01 6.05
N VAL A 75 -1.09 2.52 6.48
CA VAL A 75 -1.51 1.13 6.26
C VAL A 75 -1.73 0.81 4.77
N LEU A 76 -2.17 1.80 3.98
CA LEU A 76 -2.41 1.63 2.55
C LEU A 76 -1.11 1.40 1.79
N TYR A 77 0.00 2.06 2.20
CA TYR A 77 1.32 1.76 1.65
C TYR A 77 1.63 0.27 1.79
N HIS A 78 1.59 -0.26 3.02
CA HIS A 78 1.92 -1.66 3.29
C HIS A 78 0.99 -2.62 2.55
N ILE A 79 -0.32 -2.37 2.55
CA ILE A 79 -1.29 -3.23 1.87
C ILE A 79 -1.08 -3.20 0.36
N CYS A 80 -1.02 -2.02 -0.26
CA CYS A 80 -0.92 -1.89 -1.71
C CYS A 80 0.42 -2.39 -2.26
N THR A 81 1.54 -2.18 -1.54
CA THR A 81 2.84 -2.75 -1.95
C THR A 81 2.84 -4.26 -1.89
N GLU A 82 2.24 -4.85 -0.85
CA GLU A 82 2.10 -6.30 -0.71
C GLU A 82 1.19 -6.88 -1.79
N MET A 83 0.05 -6.23 -2.06
CA MET A 83 -0.85 -6.60 -3.16
C MET A 83 -0.13 -6.59 -4.50
N ARG A 84 0.73 -5.60 -4.78
CA ARG A 84 1.49 -5.56 -6.03
C ARG A 84 2.46 -6.74 -6.14
N ARG A 85 3.21 -7.03 -5.07
CA ARG A 85 4.16 -8.15 -5.04
C ARG A 85 3.45 -9.48 -5.26
N THR A 86 2.51 -9.81 -4.39
CA THR A 86 1.77 -11.08 -4.43
C THR A 86 0.92 -11.20 -5.70
N GLY A 87 0.32 -10.10 -6.16
CA GLY A 87 -0.47 -10.10 -7.39
C GLY A 87 0.36 -10.39 -8.64
N VAL A 88 1.59 -9.89 -8.71
CA VAL A 88 2.52 -10.18 -9.82
C VAL A 88 3.08 -11.61 -9.71
N GLU A 89 3.50 -12.02 -8.51
CA GLU A 89 4.05 -13.37 -8.27
C GLU A 89 3.05 -14.49 -8.60
N HIS A 90 1.77 -14.28 -8.33
CA HIS A 90 0.72 -15.29 -8.52
C HIS A 90 -0.22 -15.03 -9.71
N GLN A 91 0.06 -14.01 -10.54
CA GLN A 91 -0.79 -13.64 -11.69
C GLN A 91 -2.29 -13.52 -11.34
N MET A 92 -2.59 -12.88 -10.21
CA MET A 92 -3.95 -12.84 -9.68
C MET A 92 -4.91 -12.03 -10.56
N THR A 93 -6.14 -12.54 -10.67
CA THR A 93 -7.28 -11.82 -11.23
C THR A 93 -7.76 -10.69 -10.31
N GLU A 94 -8.60 -9.79 -10.81
CA GLU A 94 -9.14 -8.68 -9.99
C GLU A 94 -9.94 -9.18 -8.76
N GLY A 95 -10.71 -10.26 -8.92
CA GLY A 95 -11.47 -10.87 -7.83
C GLY A 95 -10.57 -11.48 -6.75
N GLU A 96 -9.50 -12.15 -7.15
CA GLU A 96 -8.49 -12.68 -6.22
C GLU A 96 -7.73 -11.57 -5.51
N LEU A 97 -7.45 -10.48 -6.23
CA LEU A 97 -6.80 -9.30 -5.66
C LEU A 97 -7.69 -8.61 -4.62
N LYS A 98 -9.01 -8.52 -4.87
CA LYS A 98 -9.97 -8.02 -3.88
C LYS A 98 -10.00 -8.90 -2.63
N ARG A 99 -10.03 -10.23 -2.78
CA ARG A 99 -9.93 -11.17 -1.64
C ARG A 99 -8.59 -11.06 -0.91
N LEU A 100 -7.51 -10.75 -1.61
CA LEU A 100 -6.22 -10.45 -0.98
C LEU A 100 -6.27 -9.15 -0.17
N ALA A 101 -6.89 -8.10 -0.71
CA ALA A 101 -7.09 -6.83 -0.01
C ALA A 101 -7.89 -7.03 1.30
N GLU A 102 -8.98 -7.80 1.25
CA GLU A 102 -9.78 -8.17 2.44
C GLU A 102 -8.93 -8.88 3.49
N ARG A 103 -8.17 -9.90 3.09
CA ARG A 103 -7.28 -10.65 4.01
C ARG A 103 -6.20 -9.77 4.63
N LEU A 104 -5.55 -8.92 3.83
CA LEU A 104 -4.52 -8.00 4.32
C LEU A 104 -5.10 -6.94 5.26
N LEU A 105 -6.27 -6.39 4.93
CA LEU A 105 -6.96 -5.42 5.78
C LEU A 105 -7.37 -6.05 7.13
N ALA A 106 -7.89 -7.28 7.12
CA ALA A 106 -8.20 -8.03 8.34
C ALA A 106 -6.94 -8.31 9.17
N LYS A 107 -5.83 -8.70 8.52
CA LYS A 107 -4.52 -8.90 9.17
C LYS A 107 -4.04 -7.63 9.88
N TRP A 108 -4.08 -6.49 9.20
CA TRP A 108 -3.65 -5.21 9.80
C TRP A 108 -4.60 -4.72 10.88
N THR A 109 -5.91 -4.97 10.73
CA THR A 109 -6.90 -4.65 11.77
C THR A 109 -6.61 -5.44 13.04
N LYS A 110 -6.33 -6.75 12.91
CA LYS A 110 -5.91 -7.58 14.05
C LYS A 110 -4.58 -7.13 14.64
N HIS A 111 -3.62 -6.75 13.80
CA HIS A 111 -2.32 -6.25 14.26
C HIS A 111 -2.47 -5.02 15.16
N VAL A 112 -3.29 -4.04 14.74
CA VAL A 112 -3.56 -2.86 15.57
C VAL A 112 -4.44 -3.19 16.78
N GLY A 113 -5.41 -4.09 16.63
CA GLY A 113 -6.22 -4.59 17.75
C GLY A 113 -5.39 -5.27 18.85
N ASN A 114 -4.26 -5.87 18.49
CA ASN A 114 -3.28 -6.43 19.42
C ASN A 114 -2.35 -5.38 20.06
N GLY A 115 -2.57 -4.09 19.80
CA GLY A 115 -1.79 -2.98 20.37
C GLY A 115 -0.53 -2.60 19.61
N PHE A 116 -0.26 -3.20 18.44
CA PHE A 116 0.90 -2.83 17.62
C PHE A 116 0.62 -1.59 16.78
N SER A 117 1.62 -0.72 16.63
CA SER A 117 1.56 0.45 15.76
C SER A 117 1.82 0.10 14.30
N ILE A 118 1.15 0.77 13.37
CA ILE A 118 1.49 0.67 11.94
C ILE A 118 2.88 1.28 11.72
N PRO A 119 3.84 0.54 11.12
CA PRO A 119 5.15 1.09 10.81
C PRO A 119 5.02 2.30 9.87
N PRO A 120 5.76 3.39 10.12
CA PRO A 120 5.75 4.54 9.22
C PRO A 120 6.34 4.15 7.86
N VAL A 121 5.90 4.83 6.79
CA VAL A 121 6.49 4.67 5.46
C VAL A 121 7.93 5.17 5.49
N ARG A 122 8.89 4.24 5.58
CA ARG A 122 10.31 4.57 5.68
C ARG A 122 10.81 5.00 4.31
N ARG A 123 11.10 6.30 4.19
CA ARG A 123 11.82 6.85 3.03
C ARG A 123 13.24 6.32 3.08
N GLN A 124 13.67 5.62 2.02
CA GLN A 124 15.05 5.13 1.95
C GLN A 124 16.00 6.33 2.00
N LEU A 125 16.84 6.38 3.03
CA LEU A 125 17.93 7.36 3.08
C LEU A 125 18.91 7.03 1.96
N ALA A 126 19.44 8.04 1.29
CA ALA A 126 20.44 7.83 0.27
C ALA A 126 21.59 7.00 0.85
N ALA A 127 21.95 5.91 0.16
CA ALA A 127 23.10 5.11 0.58
C ALA A 127 24.32 6.03 0.71
N PRO A 128 25.18 5.84 1.73
CA PRO A 128 26.42 6.58 1.85
C PRO A 128 27.18 6.48 0.52
N ARG A 129 27.36 7.61 -0.16
CA ARG A 129 28.18 7.68 -1.36
C ARG A 129 29.64 7.66 -0.93
N HIS A 130 30.27 6.50 -0.96
CA HIS A 130 31.73 6.45 -0.96
C HIS A 130 32.22 7.08 -2.27
N PRO A 131 33.26 7.94 -2.23
CA PRO A 131 33.84 8.45 -3.46
C PRO A 131 34.25 7.25 -4.31
N ALA A 132 33.74 7.17 -5.54
CA ALA A 132 34.19 6.17 -6.49
C ALA A 132 35.68 6.43 -6.71
N GLY A 133 36.53 5.50 -6.29
CA GLY A 133 37.96 5.54 -6.62
C GLY A 133 38.15 5.56 -8.14
N PRO A 134 39.36 5.85 -8.63
CA PRO A 134 39.63 5.91 -10.06
C PRO A 134 39.22 4.60 -10.71
N THR A 135 38.40 4.69 -11.76
CA THR A 135 37.98 3.50 -12.51
C THR A 135 39.20 2.88 -13.20
N PRO A 136 39.20 1.57 -13.48
CA PRO A 136 40.31 0.94 -14.22
C PRO A 136 40.64 1.64 -15.54
N ALA A 137 39.62 2.15 -16.24
CA ALA A 137 39.82 2.93 -17.46
C ALA A 137 40.54 4.27 -17.22
N GLN A 138 40.27 4.93 -16.09
CA GLN A 138 40.99 6.16 -15.70
C GLN A 138 42.45 5.86 -15.37
N LEU A 139 42.73 4.76 -14.66
CA LEU A 139 44.10 4.32 -14.37
C LEU A 139 44.87 4.02 -15.67
N MET A 140 44.26 3.29 -16.60
CA MET A 140 44.87 3.00 -17.91
C MET A 140 45.12 4.27 -18.73
N MET A 141 44.20 5.24 -18.70
CA MET A 141 44.37 6.52 -19.39
C MET A 141 45.49 7.37 -18.77
N GLU A 142 45.63 7.36 -17.44
CA GLU A 142 46.75 8.01 -16.76
C GLU A 142 48.08 7.36 -17.10
N GLU A 143 48.16 6.02 -17.12
CA GLU A 143 49.36 5.31 -17.55
C GLU A 143 49.73 5.62 -19.00
N PHE A 144 48.74 5.64 -19.90
CA PHE A 144 48.94 6.04 -21.29
C PHE A 144 49.50 7.46 -21.39
N ARG A 145 48.89 8.42 -20.68
CA ARG A 145 49.36 9.82 -20.64
C ARG A 145 50.79 9.92 -20.10
N ARG A 146 51.13 9.16 -19.05
CA ARG A 146 52.49 9.09 -18.49
C ARG A 146 53.50 8.53 -19.50
N ARG A 147 53.16 7.45 -20.20
CA ARG A 147 54.03 6.84 -21.22
C ARG A 147 54.26 7.78 -22.40
N LYS A 148 53.21 8.47 -22.85
CA LYS A 148 53.30 9.50 -23.91
C LYS A 148 54.18 10.68 -23.50
N ALA A 149 54.01 11.20 -22.28
CA ALA A 149 54.83 12.31 -21.77
C ALA A 149 56.32 11.93 -21.61
N ALA A 150 56.61 10.66 -21.34
CA ALA A 150 57.97 10.14 -21.25
C ALA A 150 58.60 9.74 -22.59
N GLY A 151 57.93 10.00 -23.74
CA GLY A 151 58.42 9.66 -25.07
C GLY A 151 58.56 8.15 -25.34
N ARG A 152 57.85 7.31 -24.57
CA ARG A 152 57.88 5.84 -24.68
C ARG A 152 56.73 5.27 -25.54
N LEU A 153 56.00 6.16 -26.22
CA LEU A 153 54.89 5.91 -27.14
C LEU A 153 54.89 6.98 -28.23
#